data_AF-A0A2C6ALR5-F1
#
_entry.id   AF-A0A2C6ALR5-F1
#
_cell.length_a   1.000
_cell.length_b   1.000
_cell.length_c   1.000
_cell.angle_alpha   90.00
_cell.angle_beta   90.00
_cell.angle_gamma   90.00
#
_symmetry.space_group_name_H-M   'P 1'
#
loop_
_entity.id
_entity.type
_entity.pdbx_description
1 polymer ?
#
loop_
_entity_poly.entity_id
_entity_poly.type
_entity_poly.pdbx_seq_one_letter_code
_entity_poly.pdbx_strand_id
1 'polypeptide(L)'
;MLVTKHAAELCALLVNDLFGELPSRILVALFTKGRSNLTQLAQNTSLNPRFLRNGLGVLIQQNLLFYHTDPDTKVTSYEANSDACYNLVRSGRILEVIESQYGTAERDLVQTLLLLGYARVADLTHAFGSRAPRTNGHSNGAFGSGSGKIESEDHLHLVLTRLIQDEIVETVRPDSFRNPADVYREIEAEITKTAPGERASKNKIEQHMQIVERFKAFRDQSSALKRQLDQTHGPGLKRRKLQNGSAHTVFKHSDDVSRLNPNVVVRPTLLEK
;
A
#
# COMPACT_ATOMS: atom_id res chain seq x y z
N MET A 1 7.57 7.97 15.68
CA MET A 1 7.61 6.95 16.75
C MET A 1 9.08 6.59 16.96
N LEU A 2 9.60 6.60 18.20
CA LEU A 2 10.99 6.15 18.42
C LEU A 2 10.99 4.62 18.29
N VAL A 3 11.60 4.11 17.22
CA VAL A 3 11.81 2.67 17.03
C VAL A 3 12.85 2.23 18.06
N THR A 4 12.55 1.18 18.83
CA THR A 4 13.55 0.62 19.75
C THR A 4 14.72 0.05 18.95
N LYS A 5 15.92 0.03 19.54
CA LYS A 5 17.12 -0.52 18.87
C LYS A 5 16.87 -1.92 18.30
N HIS A 6 16.22 -2.80 19.06
CA HIS A 6 15.92 -4.16 18.63
C HIS A 6 14.91 -4.24 17.49
N ALA A 7 13.89 -3.37 17.49
CA ALA A 7 12.94 -3.31 16.38
C ALA A 7 13.61 -2.81 15.09
N ALA A 8 14.52 -1.83 15.19
CA ALA A 8 15.30 -1.35 14.05
C ALA A 8 16.25 -2.43 13.51
N GLU A 9 16.92 -3.18 14.39
CA GLU A 9 17.79 -4.32 14.02
C GLU A 9 16.99 -5.40 13.29
N LEU A 10 15.82 -5.79 13.82
CA LEU A 10 14.95 -6.76 13.17
C LEU A 10 14.51 -6.29 11.78
N CYS A 11 14.07 -5.04 11.65
CA CYS A 11 13.67 -4.46 10.37
C CYS A 11 14.82 -4.46 9.35
N ALA A 12 16.03 -4.13 9.79
CA ALA A 12 17.21 -4.16 8.94
C ALA A 12 17.53 -5.58 8.44
N LEU A 13 17.42 -6.59 9.31
CA LEU A 13 17.63 -7.99 8.94
C LEU A 13 16.57 -8.49 7.95
N LEU A 14 15.29 -8.18 8.18
CA LEU A 14 14.20 -8.54 7.27
C LEU A 14 14.42 -7.93 5.87
N VAL A 15 14.79 -6.65 5.81
CA VAL A 15 15.06 -5.97 4.54
C VAL A 15 16.31 -6.51 3.86
N ASN A 16 17.33 -6.91 4.63
CA ASN A 16 18.52 -7.53 4.07
C ASN A 16 18.21 -8.89 3.43
N ASP A 17 17.40 -9.71 4.09
CA ASP A 17 17.01 -11.04 3.61
C ASP A 17 16.14 -10.95 2.34
N LEU A 18 15.18 -10.02 2.32
CA LEU A 18 14.22 -9.90 1.21
C LEU A 18 14.73 -9.07 0.02
N PHE A 19 15.54 -8.04 0.27
CA PHE A 19 15.90 -7.03 -0.73
C PHE A 19 17.41 -6.78 -0.85
N GLY A 20 18.22 -7.42 -0.01
CA GLY A 20 19.68 -7.35 -0.03
C GLY A 20 20.29 -6.24 0.83
N GLU A 21 21.62 -6.24 0.83
CA GLU A 21 22.44 -5.41 1.74
C GLU A 21 22.30 -3.91 1.48
N LEU A 22 22.20 -3.51 0.21
CA LEU A 22 22.18 -2.08 -0.16
C LEU A 22 20.94 -1.35 0.40
N PRO A 23 19.69 -1.82 0.19
CA PRO A 23 18.52 -1.27 0.87
C PRO A 23 18.63 -1.32 2.40
N SER A 24 19.12 -2.43 2.96
CA SER A 24 19.24 -2.59 4.42
C SER A 24 20.18 -1.55 5.04
N ARG A 25 21.35 -1.31 4.43
CA ARG A 25 22.32 -0.32 4.91
C ARG A 25 21.75 1.10 4.91
N ILE A 26 20.97 1.46 3.89
CA ILE A 26 20.28 2.77 3.83
C ILE A 26 19.24 2.87 4.94
N LEU A 27 18.47 1.81 5.15
CA LEU A 27 17.45 1.75 6.20
C LEU A 27 18.06 1.89 7.60
N VAL A 28 19.19 1.21 7.88
CA VAL A 28 19.92 1.34 9.16
C VAL A 28 20.37 2.79 9.39
N ALA A 29 20.87 3.46 8.37
CA ALA A 29 21.27 4.87 8.48
C ALA A 29 20.06 5.77 8.81
N LEU A 30 18.91 5.52 8.19
CA LEU A 30 17.66 6.25 8.46
C LEU A 30 17.12 5.97 9.87
N PHE A 31 17.18 4.73 10.37
CA PHE A 31 16.78 4.45 11.75
C PHE A 31 17.72 5.10 12.78
N THR A 32 19.02 5.18 12.48
CA THR A 32 20.01 5.73 13.41
C THR A 32 20.04 7.25 13.42
N LYS A 33 19.90 7.88 12.25
CA LYS A 33 20.04 9.34 12.08
C LYS A 33 18.69 10.05 11.96
N GLY A 34 17.61 9.31 11.75
CA GLY A 34 16.30 9.85 11.45
C GLY A 34 16.23 10.37 10.00
N ARG A 35 15.33 11.33 9.81
CA ARG A 35 15.08 11.94 8.50
C ARG A 35 16.36 12.48 7.88
N SER A 36 16.63 12.07 6.64
CA SER A 36 17.85 12.45 5.93
C SER A 36 17.57 12.74 4.45
N ASN A 37 18.32 13.67 3.86
CA ASN A 37 18.34 13.89 2.41
C ASN A 37 19.44 13.03 1.74
N LEU A 38 19.49 13.05 0.40
CA LEU A 38 20.44 12.23 -0.36
C LEU A 38 21.91 12.53 0.00
N THR A 39 22.26 13.79 0.23
CA THR A 39 23.62 14.22 0.59
C THR A 39 24.02 13.71 1.97
N GLN A 40 23.11 13.82 2.95
CA GLN A 40 23.31 13.30 4.29
C GLN A 40 23.44 11.77 4.28
N LEU A 41 22.62 11.07 3.49
CA LEU A 41 22.74 9.63 3.32
C LEU A 41 24.09 9.24 2.71
N ALA A 42 24.56 9.95 1.68
CA ALA A 42 25.87 9.70 1.08
C ALA A 42 27.02 9.81 2.08
N GLN A 43 26.97 10.81 2.96
CA GLN A 43 27.95 10.98 4.03
C GLN A 43 27.85 9.87 5.08
N ASN A 44 26.64 9.56 5.53
CA ASN A 44 26.40 8.60 6.63
C ASN A 44 26.63 7.14 6.22
N THR A 45 26.34 6.77 4.98
CA THR A 45 26.53 5.40 4.49
C THR A 45 27.85 5.21 3.76
N SER A 46 28.54 6.29 3.38
CA SER A 46 29.72 6.28 2.50
C SER A 46 29.46 5.55 1.17
N LEU A 47 28.22 5.61 0.67
CA LEU A 47 27.82 5.00 -0.60
C LEU A 47 27.80 6.04 -1.71
N ASN A 48 28.14 5.63 -2.92
CA ASN A 48 28.01 6.49 -4.09
C ASN A 48 26.53 6.89 -4.29
N PRO A 49 26.22 8.16 -4.61
CA PRO A 49 24.85 8.61 -4.90
C PRO A 49 24.08 7.75 -5.92
N ARG A 50 24.77 7.14 -6.88
CA ARG A 50 24.14 6.22 -7.85
C ARG A 50 23.56 4.97 -7.17
N PHE A 51 24.32 4.34 -6.27
CA PHE A 51 23.85 3.18 -5.51
C PHE A 51 22.77 3.57 -4.51
N LEU A 52 22.88 4.75 -3.89
CA LEU A 52 21.84 5.27 -3.01
C LEU A 52 20.50 5.43 -3.74
N ARG A 53 20.49 6.01 -4.94
CA ARG A 53 19.26 6.15 -5.73
C ARG A 53 18.63 4.79 -6.05
N ASN A 54 19.44 3.79 -6.40
CA ASN A 54 18.93 2.45 -6.66
C ASN A 54 18.34 1.81 -5.40
N GLY A 55 19.03 1.87 -4.25
CA GLY A 55 18.55 1.32 -2.99
C GLY A 55 17.30 2.05 -2.47
N LEU A 56 17.27 3.39 -2.57
CA LEU A 56 16.08 4.19 -2.28
C LEU A 56 14.91 3.81 -3.20
N GLY A 57 15.17 3.57 -4.49
CA GLY A 57 14.16 3.11 -5.43
C GLY A 57 13.49 1.81 -4.97
N VAL A 58 14.27 0.82 -4.51
CA VAL A 58 13.74 -0.44 -3.97
C VAL A 58 12.91 -0.19 -2.71
N LEU A 59 13.42 0.60 -1.78
CA LEU A 59 12.72 0.87 -0.52
C LEU A 59 11.41 1.66 -0.74
N ILE A 60 11.38 2.60 -1.68
CA ILE A 60 10.16 3.34 -2.06
C ILE A 60 9.18 2.40 -2.75
N GLN A 61 9.65 1.57 -3.69
CA GLN A 61 8.83 0.59 -4.40
C GLN A 61 8.09 -0.33 -3.40
N GLN A 62 8.78 -0.75 -2.34
CA GLN A 62 8.24 -1.62 -1.30
C GLN A 62 7.52 -0.87 -0.16
N ASN A 63 7.29 0.44 -0.29
CA ASN A 63 6.64 1.30 0.71
C ASN A 63 7.30 1.27 2.09
N LEU A 64 8.62 1.07 2.14
CA LEU A 64 9.40 0.98 3.38
C LEU A 64 9.90 2.36 3.84
N LEU A 65 9.73 3.39 3.03
CA LEU A 65 10.12 4.77 3.33
C LEU A 65 8.97 5.73 3.10
N PHE A 66 8.94 6.77 3.92
CA PHE A 66 8.29 8.01 3.57
C PHE A 66 9.27 8.91 2.84
N TYR A 67 8.76 9.67 1.87
CA TYR A 67 9.52 10.74 1.25
C TYR A 67 8.66 11.98 1.07
N HIS A 68 9.32 13.13 1.12
CA HIS A 68 8.68 14.41 0.85
C HIS A 68 9.69 15.35 0.20
N THR A 69 9.28 15.94 -0.92
CA THR A 69 10.03 17.00 -1.59
C THR A 69 9.41 18.32 -1.23
N ASP A 70 10.16 19.13 -0.50
CA ASP A 70 9.76 20.47 -0.11
C ASP A 70 9.54 21.32 -1.38
N PRO A 71 8.35 21.94 -1.55
CA PRO A 71 8.05 22.73 -2.74
C PRO A 71 8.92 23.99 -2.86
N ASP A 72 9.41 24.56 -1.76
CA ASP A 72 10.18 25.80 -1.74
C ASP A 72 11.66 25.51 -1.98
N THR A 73 12.23 24.58 -1.21
CA THR A 73 13.67 24.27 -1.27
C THR A 73 14.02 23.25 -2.35
N LYS A 74 13.04 22.51 -2.90
CA LYS A 74 13.21 21.38 -3.83
C LYS A 74 14.09 20.25 -3.27
N VAL A 75 14.29 20.20 -1.95
CA VAL A 75 15.06 19.15 -1.30
C VAL A 75 14.14 17.99 -0.93
N THR A 76 14.48 16.79 -1.37
CA THR A 76 13.78 15.56 -0.96
C THR A 76 14.36 15.01 0.33
N SER A 77 13.49 14.82 1.31
CA SER A 77 13.79 14.16 2.58
C SER A 77 13.21 12.75 2.60
N TYR A 78 13.94 11.81 3.20
CA TYR A 78 13.55 10.41 3.35
C TYR A 78 13.50 10.06 4.83
N GLU A 79 12.52 9.25 5.21
CA GLU A 79 12.32 8.76 6.57
C GLU A 79 11.89 7.28 6.52
N ALA A 80 12.36 6.46 7.46
CA ALA A 80 12.01 5.06 7.51
C ALA A 80 10.56 4.86 7.99
N ASN A 81 9.79 4.05 7.26
CA ASN A 81 8.48 3.57 7.72
C ASN A 81 8.68 2.29 8.53
N SER A 82 8.84 2.45 9.85
CA SER A 82 9.07 1.32 10.77
C SER A 82 7.95 0.29 10.76
N ASP A 83 6.71 0.76 10.62
CA ASP A 83 5.53 -0.09 10.71
C ASP A 83 5.44 -0.99 9.47
N ALA A 84 5.67 -0.43 8.28
CA ALA A 84 5.77 -1.20 7.05
C ALA A 84 6.93 -2.21 7.08
N CYS A 85 8.11 -1.79 7.57
CA CYS A 85 9.26 -2.70 7.70
C CYS A 85 8.97 -3.86 8.65
N TYR A 86 8.35 -3.58 9.80
CA TYR A 86 8.01 -4.62 10.76
C TYR A 86 6.93 -5.57 10.19
N ASN A 87 5.97 -5.04 9.43
CA ASN A 87 4.88 -5.83 8.84
C ASN A 87 5.35 -6.88 7.82
N LEU A 88 6.58 -6.80 7.30
CA LEU A 88 7.16 -7.81 6.41
C LEU A 88 7.14 -9.22 7.04
N VAL A 89 7.37 -9.32 8.35
CA VAL A 89 7.36 -10.61 9.08
C VAL A 89 5.98 -11.29 9.07
N ARG A 90 4.91 -10.52 8.86
CA ARG A 90 3.52 -11.01 8.90
C ARG A 90 2.99 -11.44 7.54
N SER A 91 3.73 -11.21 6.46
CA SER A 91 3.30 -11.46 5.08
C SER A 91 2.73 -12.87 4.86
N GLY A 92 3.41 -13.91 5.37
CA GLY A 92 2.95 -15.30 5.27
C GLY A 92 1.59 -15.52 5.92
N ARG A 93 1.39 -15.03 7.16
CA ARG A 93 0.11 -15.18 7.86
C ARG A 93 -1.02 -14.38 7.21
N ILE A 94 -0.71 -13.20 6.66
CA ILE A 94 -1.68 -12.39 5.91
C ILE A 94 -2.17 -13.16 4.68
N LEU A 95 -1.27 -13.81 3.94
CA LEU A 95 -1.63 -14.62 2.77
C LEU A 95 -2.50 -15.82 3.14
N GLU A 96 -2.21 -16.53 4.23
CA GLU A 96 -3.06 -17.62 4.73
C GLU A 96 -4.48 -17.15 5.07
N VAL A 97 -4.60 -15.99 5.73
CA VAL A 97 -5.90 -15.42 6.07
C VAL A 97 -6.67 -15.05 4.81
N ILE A 98 -6.02 -14.46 3.81
CA ILE A 98 -6.64 -14.10 2.53
C ILE A 98 -7.12 -15.34 1.79
N GLU A 99 -6.28 -16.38 1.71
CA GLU A 99 -6.65 -17.64 1.07
C GLU A 99 -7.87 -18.28 1.73
N SER A 100 -7.91 -18.30 3.06
CA SER A 100 -9.02 -18.88 3.82
C SER A 100 -10.34 -18.12 3.68
N GLN A 101 -10.29 -16.80 3.47
CA GLN A 101 -11.49 -15.93 3.45
C GLN A 101 -12.00 -15.62 2.03
N TYR A 102 -11.09 -15.54 1.06
CA TYR A 102 -11.41 -15.03 -0.27
C TYR A 102 -11.19 -16.08 -1.36
N GLY A 103 -10.11 -16.85 -1.25
CA GLY A 103 -9.76 -17.89 -2.20
C GLY A 103 -8.31 -17.79 -2.69
N THR A 104 -7.93 -18.73 -3.54
CA THR A 104 -6.57 -18.83 -4.08
C THR A 104 -6.25 -17.73 -5.08
N ALA A 105 -7.23 -17.21 -5.83
CA ALA A 105 -7.06 -16.10 -6.76
C ALA A 105 -6.64 -14.81 -6.03
N GLU A 106 -7.38 -14.43 -4.99
CA GLU A 106 -7.08 -13.28 -4.15
C GLU A 106 -5.71 -13.42 -3.47
N ARG A 107 -5.40 -14.60 -2.94
CA ARG A 107 -4.08 -14.88 -2.33
C ARG A 107 -2.96 -14.68 -3.35
N ASP A 108 -3.06 -15.26 -4.53
CA ASP A 108 -2.02 -15.20 -5.58
C ASP A 108 -1.83 -13.77 -6.10
N LEU A 109 -2.91 -13.00 -6.24
CA LEU A 109 -2.86 -11.58 -6.57
C LEU A 109 -2.19 -10.74 -5.48
N VAL A 110 -2.56 -10.92 -4.21
CA VAL A 110 -1.96 -10.19 -3.09
C VAL A 110 -0.49 -10.59 -2.91
N GLN A 111 -0.15 -11.87 -3.09
CA GLN A 111 1.24 -12.33 -3.09
C GLN A 111 2.06 -11.64 -4.20
N THR A 112 1.50 -11.53 -5.40
CA THR A 112 2.15 -10.82 -6.52
C THR A 112 2.35 -9.34 -6.18
N LEU A 113 1.33 -8.69 -5.60
CA LEU A 113 1.43 -7.30 -5.14
C LEU A 113 2.45 -7.10 -4.03
N LEU A 114 2.57 -8.05 -3.09
CA LEU A 114 3.57 -7.99 -2.01
C LEU A 114 5.00 -8.11 -2.56
N LEU A 115 5.21 -8.88 -3.63
CA LEU A 115 6.52 -8.98 -4.28
C LEU A 115 6.86 -7.72 -5.08
N LEU A 116 5.87 -7.13 -5.74
CA LEU A 116 6.05 -5.92 -6.55
C LEU A 116 6.06 -4.63 -5.71
N GLY A 117 5.48 -4.64 -4.52
CA GLY A 117 5.24 -3.46 -3.67
C GLY A 117 4.00 -2.67 -4.13
N TYR A 118 4.00 -2.18 -5.37
CA TYR A 118 2.82 -1.62 -6.04
C TYR A 118 2.87 -1.89 -7.54
N ALA A 119 1.71 -1.92 -8.19
CA ALA A 119 1.61 -2.16 -9.62
C ALA A 119 0.44 -1.38 -10.24
N ARG A 120 0.55 -1.04 -11.53
CA ARG A 120 -0.59 -0.54 -12.29
C ARG A 120 -1.53 -1.68 -12.62
N VAL A 121 -2.83 -1.40 -12.68
CA VAL A 121 -3.83 -2.38 -13.10
C VAL A 121 -3.50 -2.96 -14.48
N ALA A 122 -3.04 -2.15 -15.43
CA ALA A 122 -2.61 -2.61 -16.75
C ALA A 122 -1.48 -3.66 -16.70
N ASP A 123 -0.49 -3.44 -15.82
CA ASP A 123 0.65 -4.34 -15.69
C ASP A 123 0.22 -5.68 -15.06
N LEU A 124 -0.72 -5.64 -14.10
CA LEU A 124 -1.35 -6.83 -13.52
C LEU A 124 -2.16 -7.59 -14.58
N THR A 125 -2.98 -6.90 -15.36
CA THR A 125 -3.76 -7.51 -16.45
C THR A 125 -2.85 -8.23 -17.44
N HIS A 126 -1.74 -7.61 -17.83
CA HIS A 126 -0.76 -8.24 -18.70
C HIS A 126 -0.09 -9.46 -18.05
N ALA A 127 0.33 -9.35 -16.78
CA ALA A 127 0.99 -10.43 -16.05
C ALA A 127 0.07 -11.65 -15.88
N PHE A 128 -1.18 -11.45 -15.46
CA PHE A 128 -2.14 -12.54 -15.26
C PHE A 128 -2.74 -13.06 -16.57
N GLY A 129 -2.93 -12.20 -17.58
CA GLY A 129 -3.39 -12.61 -18.91
C GLY A 129 -2.39 -13.53 -19.64
N SER A 130 -1.09 -13.35 -19.39
CA SER A 130 -0.05 -14.26 -19.93
C SER A 130 0.05 -15.61 -19.20
N ARG A 131 -0.49 -15.70 -17.97
CA ARG A 131 -0.47 -16.90 -17.12
C ARG A 131 -1.67 -17.83 -17.36
N ALA A 132 -2.73 -17.34 -18.02
CA ALA A 132 -3.87 -18.16 -18.39
C ALA A 132 -3.43 -19.29 -19.36
N PRO A 133 -3.75 -20.56 -19.08
CA PRO A 133 -3.35 -21.66 -19.95
C PRO A 133 -3.96 -21.48 -21.33
N ARG A 134 -3.11 -21.30 -22.35
CA ARG A 134 -3.54 -21.37 -23.75
C ARG A 134 -3.83 -22.83 -24.08
N THR A 135 -5.06 -23.29 -23.85
CA THR A 135 -5.48 -24.64 -24.22
C THR A 135 -5.63 -24.74 -25.73
N ASN A 136 -4.54 -25.02 -26.44
CA ASN A 136 -4.61 -25.64 -27.76
C ASN A 136 -4.72 -27.15 -27.56
N GLY A 137 -5.95 -27.68 -27.48
CA GLY A 137 -6.15 -29.12 -27.47
C GLY A 137 -7.49 -29.54 -26.89
N HIS A 138 -8.29 -30.22 -27.71
CA HIS A 138 -9.49 -30.94 -27.32
C HIS A 138 -9.27 -31.75 -26.03
N SER A 139 -10.01 -31.44 -24.97
CA SER A 139 -10.20 -32.35 -23.86
C SER A 139 -11.70 -32.53 -23.63
N ASN A 140 -12.16 -33.75 -23.89
CA ASN A 140 -13.49 -34.22 -23.55
C ASN A 140 -13.60 -34.35 -22.03
N GLY A 141 -14.66 -33.74 -21.47
CA GLY A 141 -15.32 -34.20 -20.24
C GLY A 141 -14.43 -34.58 -19.06
N ALA A 142 -13.91 -33.58 -18.36
CA ALA A 142 -13.60 -33.72 -16.94
C ALA A 142 -14.04 -32.44 -16.24
N PHE A 143 -15.01 -32.54 -15.33
CA PHE A 143 -15.34 -31.49 -14.36
C PHE A 143 -14.13 -31.32 -13.41
N GLY A 144 -13.07 -30.69 -13.91
CA GLY A 144 -11.93 -30.29 -13.12
C GLY A 144 -12.37 -29.13 -12.25
N SER A 145 -12.32 -29.34 -10.93
CA SER A 145 -12.35 -28.24 -9.96
C SER A 145 -11.43 -27.14 -10.48
N GLY A 146 -12.01 -25.98 -10.85
CA GLY A 146 -11.25 -24.86 -11.39
C GLY A 146 -10.05 -24.60 -10.48
N SER A 147 -8.90 -24.26 -11.06
CA SER A 147 -7.63 -24.13 -10.31
C SER A 147 -7.70 -23.08 -9.18
N GLY A 148 -8.81 -22.32 -9.12
CA GLY A 148 -9.05 -21.21 -8.22
C GLY A 148 -8.16 -20.01 -8.55
N LYS A 149 -7.41 -20.06 -9.65
CA LYS A 149 -6.53 -18.98 -10.10
C LYS A 149 -7.30 -17.98 -10.97
N ILE A 150 -6.65 -16.85 -11.23
CA ILE A 150 -7.17 -15.85 -12.18
C ILE A 150 -7.07 -16.43 -13.60
N GLU A 151 -8.22 -16.57 -14.25
CA GLU A 151 -8.39 -17.24 -15.54
C GLU A 151 -8.63 -16.27 -16.70
N SER A 152 -9.09 -15.05 -16.41
CA SER A 152 -9.39 -14.02 -17.40
C SER A 152 -9.14 -12.62 -16.86
N GLU A 153 -9.07 -11.63 -17.76
CA GLU A 153 -9.00 -10.21 -17.40
C GLU A 153 -10.22 -9.76 -16.58
N ASP A 154 -11.42 -10.17 -16.97
CA ASP A 154 -12.63 -9.81 -16.24
C ASP A 154 -12.64 -10.44 -14.81
N HIS A 155 -12.12 -11.66 -14.67
CA HIS A 155 -11.92 -12.29 -13.36
C HIS A 155 -10.90 -11.50 -12.52
N LEU A 156 -9.79 -11.04 -13.10
CA LEU A 156 -8.83 -10.17 -12.39
C LEU A 156 -9.50 -8.89 -11.88
N HIS A 157 -10.28 -8.22 -12.73
CA HIS A 157 -10.98 -6.99 -12.34
C HIS A 157 -11.97 -7.22 -11.21
N LEU A 158 -12.70 -8.35 -11.22
CA LEU A 158 -13.60 -8.73 -10.14
C LEU A 158 -12.84 -8.95 -8.81
N VAL A 159 -11.74 -9.70 -8.85
CA VAL A 159 -10.87 -9.98 -7.69
C VAL A 159 -10.30 -8.67 -7.13
N LEU A 160 -9.77 -7.78 -8.00
CA LEU A 160 -9.27 -6.47 -7.59
C LEU A 160 -10.36 -5.60 -6.95
N THR A 161 -11.53 -5.51 -7.57
CA THR A 161 -12.67 -4.75 -7.03
C THR A 161 -13.03 -5.22 -5.63
N ARG A 162 -13.14 -6.54 -5.44
CA ARG A 162 -13.44 -7.14 -4.13
C ARG A 162 -12.38 -6.78 -3.09
N LEU A 163 -11.09 -6.97 -3.42
CA LEU A 163 -9.99 -6.65 -2.50
C LEU A 163 -9.91 -5.16 -2.15
N ILE A 164 -10.29 -4.27 -3.07
CA ILE A 164 -10.37 -2.82 -2.82
C ILE A 164 -11.55 -2.48 -1.91
N GLN A 165 -12.71 -3.10 -2.14
CA GLN A 165 -13.89 -2.90 -1.29
C GLN A 165 -13.66 -3.41 0.14
N ASP A 166 -12.94 -4.51 0.29
CA ASP A 166 -12.59 -5.09 1.58
C ASP A 166 -11.33 -4.47 2.22
N GLU A 167 -10.78 -3.42 1.60
CA GLU A 167 -9.62 -2.65 2.08
C GLU A 167 -8.34 -3.49 2.29
N ILE A 168 -8.19 -4.59 1.53
CA ILE A 168 -6.96 -5.41 1.46
C ILE A 168 -5.98 -4.83 0.43
N VAL A 169 -6.53 -4.10 -0.55
CA VAL A 169 -5.76 -3.39 -1.56
C VAL A 169 -6.25 -1.93 -1.56
N GLU A 170 -5.31 -0.99 -1.63
CA GLU A 170 -5.63 0.43 -1.74
C GLU A 170 -5.00 1.06 -2.97
N THR A 171 -5.54 2.21 -3.38
CA THR A 171 -4.97 3.00 -4.47
C THR A 171 -3.81 3.84 -3.97
N VAL A 172 -2.73 3.86 -4.75
CA VAL A 172 -1.53 4.65 -4.48
C VAL A 172 -1.61 5.98 -5.21
N ARG A 173 -1.33 7.05 -4.49
CA ARG A 173 -1.15 8.41 -5.00
C ARG A 173 0.25 8.90 -4.64
N PRO A 174 0.76 9.97 -5.26
CA PRO A 174 2.03 10.58 -4.85
C PRO A 174 2.06 10.91 -3.35
N ASP A 175 0.93 11.36 -2.80
CA ASP A 175 0.79 11.70 -1.39
C ASP A 175 0.74 10.47 -0.45
N SER A 176 0.53 9.26 -0.97
CA SER A 176 0.46 8.01 -0.19
C SER A 176 1.81 7.58 0.42
N PHE A 177 2.90 8.24 0.03
CA PHE A 177 4.25 8.02 0.56
C PHE A 177 4.68 9.11 1.55
N ARG A 178 3.77 10.03 1.91
CA ARG A 178 4.05 11.04 2.92
C ARG A 178 3.87 10.47 4.33
N ASN A 179 4.72 10.93 5.24
CA ASN A 179 4.56 10.61 6.66
C ASN A 179 3.27 11.29 7.18
N PRO A 180 2.26 10.54 7.67
CA PRO A 180 1.02 11.12 8.16
C PRO A 180 1.22 12.12 9.30
N ALA A 181 2.26 11.95 10.12
CA ALA A 181 2.58 12.88 11.20
C ALA A 181 3.08 14.24 10.67
N ASP A 182 3.74 14.27 9.52
CA ASP A 182 4.15 15.53 8.87
C ASP A 182 2.95 16.23 8.26
N VAL A 183 2.12 15.48 7.55
CA VAL A 183 0.90 16.01 6.93
C VAL A 183 0.00 16.64 7.99
N TYR A 184 -0.17 15.98 9.14
CA TYR A 184 -0.91 16.53 10.27
C TYR A 184 -0.31 17.85 10.77
N ARG A 185 1.02 17.90 10.98
CA ARG A 185 1.72 19.11 11.45
C ARG A 185 1.66 20.25 10.45
N GLU A 186 1.73 19.97 9.16
CA GLU A 186 1.56 20.96 8.11
C GLU A 186 0.14 21.53 8.08
N ILE A 187 -0.87 20.67 8.15
CA ILE A 187 -2.27 21.10 8.26
C ILE A 187 -2.48 21.98 9.50
N GLU A 188 -1.91 21.58 10.65
CA GLU A 188 -1.95 22.36 11.88
C GLU A 188 -1.26 23.72 11.72
N ALA A 189 -0.07 23.76 11.13
CA ALA A 189 0.67 24.98 10.88
C ALA A 189 -0.07 25.92 9.91
N GLU A 190 -0.71 25.38 8.87
CA GLU A 190 -1.50 26.17 7.92
C GLU A 190 -2.75 26.80 8.56
N ILE A 191 -3.48 26.05 9.38
CA ILE A 191 -4.71 26.52 10.04
C ILE A 191 -4.40 27.50 11.18
N THR A 192 -3.26 27.34 11.84
CA THR A 192 -2.81 28.24 12.91
C THR A 192 -2.05 29.46 12.38
N LYS A 193 -1.69 29.49 11.09
CA LYS A 193 -1.00 30.62 10.46
C LYS A 193 -1.88 31.87 10.48
N THR A 194 -1.48 32.87 11.25
CA THR A 194 -2.09 34.21 11.24
C THR A 194 -1.34 35.16 10.33
N ALA A 195 -2.06 36.09 9.70
CA ALA A 195 -1.43 37.17 8.95
C ALA A 195 -0.58 38.07 9.86
N PRO A 196 0.44 38.76 9.31
CA PRO A 196 1.26 39.70 10.08
C PRO A 196 0.37 40.78 10.72
N GLY A 197 0.33 40.85 12.06
CA GLY A 197 -0.46 41.83 12.82
C GLY A 197 -1.84 41.33 13.31
N GLU A 198 -2.26 40.13 12.91
CA GLU A 198 -3.54 39.56 13.33
C GLU A 198 -3.38 38.72 14.61
N ARG A 199 -4.30 38.88 15.58
CA ARG A 199 -4.26 38.10 16.83
C ARG A 199 -4.71 36.67 16.56
N ALA A 200 -3.96 35.70 17.07
CA ALA A 200 -4.34 34.28 17.03
C ALA A 200 -5.81 34.08 17.42
N SER A 201 -6.54 33.34 16.58
CA SER A 201 -7.94 33.02 16.84
C SER A 201 -8.07 32.38 18.22
N LYS A 202 -9.00 32.89 19.04
CA LYS A 202 -9.28 32.33 20.37
C LYS A 202 -10.09 31.03 20.26
N ASN A 203 -10.63 30.70 19.09
CA ASN A 203 -11.51 29.56 18.91
C ASN A 203 -10.74 28.26 18.61
N LYS A 204 -10.03 27.75 19.63
CA LYS A 204 -9.22 26.52 19.52
C LYS A 204 -10.04 25.30 19.12
N ILE A 205 -11.32 25.24 19.48
CA ILE A 205 -12.22 24.12 19.15
C ILE A 205 -12.47 24.08 17.64
N GLU A 206 -12.79 25.21 17.04
CA GLU A 206 -13.03 25.32 15.60
C GLU A 206 -11.77 25.00 14.79
N GLN A 207 -10.60 25.52 15.22
CA GLN A 207 -9.32 25.17 14.60
C GLN A 207 -9.04 23.67 14.67
N HIS A 208 -9.26 23.04 15.83
CA HIS A 208 -9.07 21.60 15.98
C HIS A 208 -10.01 20.80 15.08
N MET A 209 -11.28 21.20 14.97
CA MET A 209 -12.24 20.55 14.06
C MET A 209 -11.79 20.64 12.60
N GLN A 210 -11.30 21.81 12.16
CA GLN A 210 -10.78 21.98 10.80
C GLN A 210 -9.53 21.12 10.54
N ILE A 211 -8.62 21.00 11.52
CA ILE A 211 -7.44 20.13 11.43
C ILE A 211 -7.88 18.67 11.25
N VAL A 212 -8.79 18.19 12.11
CA VAL A 212 -9.30 16.82 12.06
C VAL A 212 -10.01 16.54 10.74
N GLU A 213 -10.81 17.48 10.25
CA GLU A 213 -11.54 17.35 8.98
C GLU A 213 -10.57 17.26 7.78
N ARG A 214 -9.60 18.16 7.68
CA ARG A 214 -8.59 18.13 6.61
C ARG A 214 -7.72 16.88 6.68
N PHE A 215 -7.29 16.48 7.87
CA PHE A 215 -6.48 15.27 8.03
C PHE A 215 -7.27 14.01 7.69
N LYS A 216 -8.56 13.95 8.05
CA LYS A 216 -9.45 12.87 7.64
C LYS A 216 -9.61 12.84 6.12
N ALA A 217 -9.81 14.00 5.48
CA ALA A 217 -9.90 14.09 4.02
C ALA A 217 -8.62 13.57 3.34
N PHE A 218 -7.44 13.86 3.90
CA PHE A 218 -6.16 13.31 3.45
C PHE A 218 -6.12 11.77 3.57
N ARG A 219 -6.45 11.20 4.74
CA ARG A 219 -6.47 9.74 4.92
C ARG A 219 -7.48 9.05 4.01
N ASP A 220 -8.61 9.70 3.77
CA ASP A 220 -9.69 9.14 2.97
C ASP A 220 -9.36 9.08 1.46
N GLN A 221 -8.29 9.75 0.99
CA GLN A 221 -7.92 9.77 -0.42
C GLN A 221 -7.56 8.38 -0.97
N SER A 222 -6.96 7.50 -0.17
CA SER A 222 -6.65 6.13 -0.60
C SER A 222 -7.89 5.24 -0.71
N SER A 223 -8.99 5.63 -0.05
CA SER A 223 -10.30 4.98 -0.12
C SER A 223 -11.22 5.52 -1.21
N ALA A 224 -10.78 6.49 -2.02
CA ALA A 224 -11.61 7.14 -3.02
C ALA A 224 -12.18 6.14 -4.05
N LEU A 225 -11.35 5.23 -4.55
CA LEU A 225 -11.79 4.20 -5.50
C LEU A 225 -12.75 3.21 -4.83
N LYS A 226 -12.50 2.80 -3.58
CA LYS A 226 -13.45 2.00 -2.81
C LYS A 226 -14.82 2.69 -2.74
N ARG A 227 -14.88 3.98 -2.41
CA ARG A 227 -16.15 4.73 -2.33
C ARG A 227 -16.88 4.75 -3.67
N GLN A 228 -16.16 4.89 -4.78
CA GLN A 228 -16.73 4.80 -6.12
C GLN A 228 -17.29 3.40 -6.40
N LEU A 229 -16.54 2.35 -6.05
CA LEU A 229 -16.97 0.96 -6.23
C LEU A 229 -18.18 0.62 -5.35
N ASP A 230 -18.21 1.08 -4.10
CA ASP A 230 -19.35 0.89 -3.19
C ASP A 230 -20.62 1.60 -3.68
N GLN A 231 -20.49 2.72 -4.42
CA GLN A 231 -21.62 3.42 -5.04
C GLN A 231 -22.15 2.65 -6.26
N THR A 232 -21.27 2.06 -7.06
CA THR A 232 -21.65 1.34 -8.29
C THR A 232 -22.15 -0.08 -8.02
N HIS A 233 -21.49 -0.82 -7.13
CA HIS A 233 -21.72 -2.24 -6.89
C HIS A 233 -22.36 -2.55 -5.53
N GLY A 234 -22.62 -1.54 -4.72
CA GLY A 234 -23.01 -1.69 -3.33
C GLY A 234 -21.82 -1.97 -2.41
N PRO A 235 -21.97 -1.77 -1.09
CA PRO A 235 -20.88 -1.97 -0.15
C PRO A 235 -20.42 -3.43 -0.12
N GLY A 236 -19.10 -3.65 -0.11
CA GLY A 236 -18.51 -4.97 0.13
C GLY A 236 -19.09 -5.64 1.39
N LEU A 237 -19.23 -6.96 1.38
CA LEU A 237 -19.76 -7.74 2.51
C LEU A 237 -18.82 -7.61 3.71
N LYS A 238 -19.03 -6.58 4.55
CA LYS A 238 -18.27 -6.35 5.78
C LYS A 238 -18.19 -7.64 6.61
N ARG A 239 -16.97 -8.16 6.77
CA ARG A 239 -16.53 -9.22 7.70
C ARG A 239 -17.67 -9.83 8.52
N ARG A 240 -18.30 -10.88 7.99
CA ARG A 240 -19.32 -11.63 8.71
C ARG A 240 -18.64 -12.30 9.92
N LYS A 241 -19.16 -12.03 11.13
CA LYS A 241 -18.75 -12.71 12.38
C LYS A 241 -18.68 -14.22 12.14
N LEU A 242 -17.58 -14.82 12.57
CA LEU A 242 -17.28 -16.25 12.46
C LEU A 242 -18.47 -17.09 12.94
N GLN A 243 -19.17 -17.70 11.99
CA GLN A 243 -20.03 -18.85 12.24
C GLN A 243 -19.42 -19.99 11.43
N ASN A 244 -18.92 -21.00 12.14
CA ASN A 244 -18.34 -22.21 11.58
C ASN A 244 -19.25 -22.79 10.49
N GLY A 245 -18.78 -22.77 9.25
CA GLY A 245 -19.43 -23.37 8.11
C GLY A 245 -18.64 -23.04 6.86
N SER A 246 -18.08 -24.05 6.20
CA SER A 246 -17.51 -23.96 4.86
C SER A 246 -18.60 -23.51 3.89
N ALA A 247 -18.75 -22.19 3.73
CA ALA A 247 -19.59 -21.60 2.71
C ALA A 247 -18.65 -20.96 1.68
N HIS A 248 -18.43 -21.66 0.57
CA HIS A 248 -17.94 -21.04 -0.65
C HIS A 248 -18.98 -19.96 -1.02
N THR A 249 -18.67 -18.70 -0.74
CA THR A 249 -19.51 -17.59 -1.18
C THR A 249 -19.31 -17.41 -2.67
N VAL A 250 -20.16 -18.07 -3.45
CA VAL A 250 -20.31 -17.80 -4.88
C VAL A 250 -20.79 -16.36 -5.00
N PHE A 251 -19.88 -15.46 -5.36
CA PHE A 251 -20.23 -14.13 -5.83
C PHE A 251 -21.19 -14.33 -7.01
N LYS A 252 -22.43 -13.83 -6.90
CA LYS A 252 -23.33 -13.82 -8.06
C LYS A 252 -22.63 -13.04 -9.18
N HIS A 253 -22.32 -13.72 -10.27
CA HIS A 253 -21.92 -13.11 -11.53
C HIS A 253 -23.03 -12.11 -11.92
N SER A 254 -22.86 -10.83 -11.60
CA SER A 254 -23.55 -9.79 -12.33
C SER A 254 -22.70 -9.50 -13.56
N ASP A 255 -23.26 -9.70 -14.74
CA ASP A 255 -22.64 -9.55 -16.07
C ASP A 255 -22.07 -8.14 -16.38
N ASP A 256 -22.00 -7.24 -15.40
CA ASP A 256 -21.50 -5.87 -15.57
C ASP A 256 -20.30 -5.61 -14.65
N VAL A 257 -19.18 -6.32 -14.92
CA VAL A 257 -17.91 -6.06 -14.24
C VAL A 257 -17.34 -4.76 -14.79
N SER A 258 -17.55 -3.66 -14.05
CA SER A 258 -16.93 -2.37 -14.38
C SER A 258 -15.41 -2.53 -14.34
N ARG A 259 -14.77 -2.47 -15.51
CA ARG A 259 -13.31 -2.55 -15.62
C ARG A 259 -12.67 -1.39 -14.89
N LEU A 260 -11.70 -1.73 -14.03
CA LEU A 260 -10.91 -0.71 -13.33
C LEU A 260 -10.05 0.05 -14.33
N ASN A 261 -9.87 1.34 -14.09
CA ASN A 261 -9.02 2.17 -14.94
C ASN A 261 -7.59 1.59 -14.97
N PRO A 262 -7.03 1.29 -16.16
CA PRO A 262 -5.73 0.62 -16.30
C PRO A 262 -4.56 1.39 -15.70
N ASN A 263 -4.68 2.72 -15.57
CA ASN A 263 -3.64 3.59 -15.04
C ASN A 263 -3.64 3.70 -13.51
N VAL A 264 -4.63 3.12 -12.83
CA VAL A 264 -4.66 3.11 -11.36
C VAL A 264 -3.50 2.27 -10.86
N VAL A 265 -2.75 2.82 -9.90
CA VAL A 265 -1.71 2.10 -9.17
C VAL A 265 -2.32 1.57 -7.87
N VAL A 266 -2.09 0.29 -7.58
CA VAL A 266 -2.59 -0.37 -6.39
C VAL A 266 -1.45 -0.98 -5.58
N ARG A 267 -1.63 -1.06 -4.27
CA ARG A 267 -0.72 -1.72 -3.33
C ARG A 267 -1.48 -2.50 -2.27
N PRO A 268 -0.90 -3.54 -1.66
CA PRO A 268 -1.53 -4.22 -0.56
C PRO A 268 -1.52 -3.33 0.69
N THR A 269 -2.63 -3.28 1.41
CA THR A 269 -2.68 -2.70 2.75
C THR A 269 -2.16 -3.75 3.71
N LEU A 270 -0.91 -3.60 4.15
CA LEU A 270 -0.38 -4.39 5.25
C LEU A 270 -1.03 -3.92 6.55
N LEU A 271 -2.29 -4.34 6.76
CA LEU A 271 -3.18 -4.12 7.90
C LEU A 271 -2.61 -3.18 8.99
N GLU A 272 -2.78 -1.88 8.79
CA GLU A 272 -2.64 -0.85 9.85
C GLU A 272 -3.91 -0.76 10.74
N LYS A 273 -4.78 -1.79 10.74
CA LYS A 273 -6.09 -1.73 11.41
C LYS A 273 -6.33 -2.89 12.38
#